data_AF-A0A1B2E060-F1
#
_entry.id   AF-A0A1B2E060-F1
#
_cell.length_a   1.000
_cell.length_b   1.000
_cell.length_c   1.000
_cell.angle_alpha   90.00
_cell.angle_beta   90.00
_cell.angle_gamma   90.00
#
_symmetry.space_group_name_H-M   'P 1'
#
loop_
_entity.id
_entity.type
_entity.pdbx_description
1 polymer ?
#
loop_
_entity_poly.entity_id
_entity_poly.type
_entity_poly.pdbx_seq_one_letter_code
_entity_poly.pdbx_strand_id
1 'polypeptide(L)'
;MYRLINVVAVITAAVLGAILGGEYENPLHLLGLCTIIAYAVVVDNLIREHEKKNADLESKEKDIDSKNVQLAETKQQLSDTSLKLSQILLQSNQSGENRMYLAVFPSTSGIISCSSPIEIHVVLNTPYDIQPAPDIKLITKERWKSIKADGNIVLPSRYANQFEYTVSSSRTRSLQNHLNKYFVYKLEIEFHKAGVFEFIIEAKSHDFISTISNNIEVA
;
A
#
# COMPACT_ATOMS: atom_id res chain seq x y z
N MET A 1 -4.86 -45.59 -0.75
CA MET A 1 -5.30 -46.99 -0.58
C MET A 1 -4.28 -47.98 -1.16
N TYR A 2 -3.86 -47.84 -2.43
CA TYR A 2 -2.84 -48.69 -3.07
C TYR A 2 -1.48 -48.79 -2.36
N ARG A 3 -1.01 -47.74 -1.68
CA ARG A 3 0.30 -47.75 -1.01
C ARG A 3 0.32 -48.46 0.34
N LEU A 4 -0.78 -48.38 1.10
CA LEU A 4 -0.96 -49.20 2.30
C LEU A 4 -0.97 -50.69 1.94
N ILE A 5 -1.59 -51.01 0.79
CA ILE A 5 -1.57 -52.36 0.22
C ILE A 5 -0.16 -52.79 -0.16
N ASN A 6 0.68 -51.90 -0.72
CA ASN A 6 2.09 -52.23 -1.01
C ASN A 6 2.93 -52.45 0.24
N VAL A 7 2.78 -51.62 1.28
CA VAL A 7 3.51 -51.82 2.55
C VAL A 7 3.09 -53.12 3.20
N VAL A 8 1.78 -53.39 3.26
CA VAL A 8 1.25 -54.67 3.75
C VAL A 8 1.79 -55.82 2.88
N ALA A 9 1.75 -55.71 1.54
CA ALA A 9 2.23 -56.75 0.64
C ALA A 9 3.73 -57.04 0.79
N VAL A 10 4.56 -56.02 0.99
CA VAL A 10 6.01 -56.18 1.26
C VAL A 10 6.23 -56.87 2.61
N ILE A 11 5.46 -56.50 3.65
CA ILE A 11 5.52 -57.16 4.95
C ILE A 11 5.08 -58.63 4.82
N THR A 12 3.96 -58.91 4.14
CA THR A 12 3.47 -60.28 3.95
C THR A 12 4.44 -61.12 3.12
N ALA A 13 5.03 -60.55 2.07
CA ALA A 13 6.03 -61.23 1.23
C ALA A 13 7.33 -61.52 2.00
N ALA A 14 7.79 -60.58 2.84
CA ALA A 14 8.95 -60.78 3.70
C ALA A 14 8.70 -61.88 4.74
N VAL A 15 7.53 -61.87 5.39
CA VAL A 15 7.14 -62.89 6.37
C VAL A 15 6.99 -64.27 5.71
N LEU A 16 6.34 -64.35 4.54
CA LEU A 16 6.21 -65.58 3.78
C LEU A 16 7.57 -66.12 3.32
N GLY A 17 8.47 -65.24 2.87
CA GLY A 17 9.85 -65.60 2.50
C GLY A 17 10.65 -66.16 3.68
N ALA A 18 10.48 -65.60 4.88
CA ALA A 18 11.13 -66.10 6.10
C ALA A 18 10.57 -67.46 6.56
N ILE A 19 9.26 -67.68 6.43
CA ILE A 19 8.62 -68.96 6.75
C ILE A 19 9.03 -70.05 5.74
N LEU A 20 9.06 -69.73 4.45
CA LEU A 20 9.44 -70.65 3.38
C LEU A 20 10.93 -70.96 3.33
N GLY A 21 11.78 -70.02 3.77
CA GLY A 21 13.24 -70.19 3.83
C GLY A 21 13.75 -70.99 5.04
N GLY A 22 12.92 -71.27 6.04
CA GLY A 22 13.29 -72.06 7.22
C GLY A 22 14.26 -71.39 8.20
N GLU A 23 14.62 -70.11 7.98
CA GLU A 23 15.66 -69.38 8.73
C GLU A 23 15.11 -68.54 9.90
N TYR A 24 13.84 -68.69 10.25
CA TYR A 24 13.19 -67.90 11.32
C TYR A 24 13.80 -68.12 12.71
N GLU A 25 14.51 -69.23 12.92
CA GLU A 25 15.22 -69.54 14.17
C GLU A 25 16.55 -68.77 14.31
N ASN A 26 17.05 -68.17 13.23
CA ASN A 26 18.31 -67.42 13.26
C ASN A 26 18.04 -65.95 13.64
N PRO A 27 18.53 -65.48 14.81
CA PRO A 27 18.25 -64.12 15.29
C PRO A 27 18.76 -63.03 14.34
N LEU A 28 19.77 -63.33 13.50
CA LEU A 28 20.30 -62.40 12.50
C LEU A 28 19.31 -62.12 11.36
N HIS A 29 18.57 -63.15 10.92
CA HIS A 29 17.56 -63.02 9.86
C HIS A 29 16.33 -62.24 10.35
N LEU A 30 15.94 -62.46 11.60
CA LEU A 30 14.84 -61.73 12.24
C LEU A 30 15.18 -60.24 12.38
N LEU A 31 16.44 -59.92 12.75
CA LEU A 31 16.96 -58.55 12.75
C LEU A 31 16.95 -57.92 11.35
N GLY A 32 17.40 -58.64 10.32
CA GLY A 32 17.38 -58.16 8.94
C GLY A 32 15.96 -57.84 8.46
N LEU A 33 15.00 -58.71 8.77
CA LEU A 33 13.59 -58.53 8.40
C LEU A 33 12.95 -57.34 9.14
N CYS A 34 13.21 -57.19 10.44
CA CYS A 34 12.80 -56.00 11.19
C CYS A 34 13.38 -54.71 10.61
N THR A 35 14.63 -54.74 10.15
CA THR A 35 15.31 -53.57 9.56
C THR A 35 14.66 -53.15 8.23
N ILE A 36 14.29 -54.13 7.38
CA ILE A 36 13.60 -53.86 6.11
C ILE A 36 12.20 -53.29 6.34
N ILE A 37 11.45 -53.83 7.31
CA ILE A 37 10.12 -53.31 7.66
C ILE A 37 10.24 -51.89 8.20
N ALA A 38 11.17 -51.62 9.12
CA ALA A 38 11.40 -50.28 9.66
C ALA A 38 11.79 -49.29 8.56
N TYR A 39 12.67 -49.68 7.63
CA TYR A 39 13.06 -48.86 6.49
C TYR A 39 11.86 -48.54 5.59
N ALA A 40 11.02 -49.52 5.25
CA ALA A 40 9.84 -49.31 4.41
C ALA A 40 8.85 -48.31 5.04
N VAL A 41 8.64 -48.38 6.36
CA VAL A 41 7.77 -47.45 7.09
C VAL A 41 8.35 -46.03 7.09
N VAL A 42 9.66 -45.88 7.32
CA VAL A 42 10.32 -44.56 7.32
C VAL A 42 10.25 -43.93 5.92
N VAL A 43 10.51 -44.70 4.87
CA VAL A 43 10.45 -44.20 3.49
C VAL A 43 9.02 -43.78 3.10
N ASP A 44 7.98 -44.55 3.45
CA ASP A 44 6.59 -44.15 3.17
C ASP A 44 6.22 -42.85 3.88
N ASN A 45 6.67 -42.67 5.13
CA ASN A 45 6.45 -41.43 5.88
C ASN A 45 7.15 -40.22 5.24
N LEU A 46 8.41 -40.37 4.81
CA LEU A 46 9.15 -39.31 4.13
C LEU A 46 8.50 -38.92 2.80
N ILE A 47 8.03 -39.90 2.02
CA ILE A 47 7.31 -39.65 0.77
C ILE A 47 6.01 -38.89 1.03
N ARG A 48 5.24 -39.25 2.06
CA ARG A 48 4.00 -38.54 2.44
C ARG A 48 4.28 -37.09 2.83
N GLU A 49 5.34 -36.84 3.59
CA GLU A 49 5.70 -35.48 3.99
C GLU A 49 6.11 -34.65 2.78
N HIS A 50 6.86 -35.25 1.85
CA HIS A 50 7.27 -34.59 0.60
C HIS A 50 6.07 -34.28 -0.30
N GLU A 51 5.15 -35.22 -0.49
CA GLU A 51 3.92 -35.01 -1.28
C GLU A 51 3.02 -33.93 -0.66
N LYS A 52 2.88 -33.92 0.67
CA LYS A 52 2.12 -32.88 1.37
C LYS A 52 2.75 -31.51 1.18
N LYS A 53 4.08 -31.40 1.29
CA LYS A 53 4.81 -30.15 1.04
C LYS A 53 4.67 -29.70 -0.42
N ASN A 54 4.75 -30.61 -1.37
CA ASN A 54 4.57 -30.29 -2.79
C ASN A 54 3.15 -29.80 -3.10
N ALA A 55 2.13 -30.45 -2.54
CA ALA A 55 0.74 -30.01 -2.70
C ALA A 55 0.51 -28.60 -2.09
N ASP A 56 1.13 -28.32 -0.93
CA ASP A 56 1.07 -27.00 -0.30
C ASP A 56 1.78 -25.94 -1.16
N LEU A 57 2.94 -26.27 -1.75
CA LEU A 57 3.66 -25.39 -2.67
C LEU A 57 2.87 -25.10 -3.94
N GLU A 58 2.29 -26.13 -4.59
CA GLU A 58 1.44 -25.95 -5.77
C GLU A 58 0.21 -25.09 -5.48
N SER A 59 -0.37 -25.21 -4.28
CA SER A 59 -1.50 -24.38 -3.87
C SER A 59 -1.10 -22.91 -3.70
N LYS A 60 0.07 -22.66 -3.08
CA LYS A 60 0.62 -21.31 -2.90
C LYS A 60 1.02 -20.66 -4.21
N GLU A 61 1.55 -21.44 -5.15
CA GLU A 61 1.88 -20.96 -6.49
C GLU A 61 0.63 -20.50 -7.26
N LYS A 62 -0.45 -21.30 -7.22
CA LYS A 62 -1.76 -20.90 -7.79
C LYS A 62 -2.33 -19.65 -7.13
N ASP A 63 -2.19 -19.51 -5.82
CA ASP A 63 -2.62 -18.31 -5.09
C ASP A 63 -1.81 -17.08 -5.52
N ILE A 64 -0.50 -17.22 -5.74
CA ILE A 64 0.37 -16.15 -6.24
C ILE A 64 -0.04 -15.75 -7.66
N ASP A 65 -0.29 -16.72 -8.54
CA ASP A 65 -0.72 -16.46 -9.92
C ASP A 65 -2.06 -15.72 -9.95
N SER A 66 -3.04 -16.15 -9.16
CA SER A 66 -4.33 -15.45 -9.06
C SER A 66 -4.19 -14.02 -8.56
N LYS A 67 -3.34 -13.77 -7.56
CA LYS A 67 -3.04 -12.42 -7.05
C LYS A 67 -2.33 -11.56 -8.09
N ASN A 68 -1.44 -12.14 -8.89
CA ASN A 68 -0.75 -11.42 -9.96
C ASN A 68 -1.70 -11.01 -11.07
N VAL A 69 -2.67 -11.86 -11.42
CA VAL A 69 -3.74 -11.52 -12.38
C VAL A 69 -4.59 -10.38 -11.84
N GLN A 70 -5.07 -10.46 -10.58
CA GLN A 70 -5.82 -9.38 -9.95
C GLN A 70 -5.04 -8.07 -9.88
N LEU A 71 -3.74 -8.14 -9.60
CA LEU A 71 -2.86 -6.97 -9.58
C LEU A 71 -2.73 -6.34 -10.98
N ALA A 72 -2.64 -7.16 -12.03
CA ALA A 72 -2.59 -6.67 -13.41
C ALA A 72 -3.89 -5.98 -13.82
N GLU A 73 -5.05 -6.58 -13.48
CA GLU A 73 -6.37 -5.99 -13.73
C GLU A 73 -6.55 -4.66 -12.97
N THR A 74 -6.17 -4.62 -11.69
CA THR A 74 -6.26 -3.40 -10.88
C THR A 74 -5.38 -2.28 -11.43
N LYS A 75 -4.15 -2.62 -11.87
CA LYS A 75 -3.25 -1.66 -12.52
C LYS A 75 -3.84 -1.11 -13.82
N GLN A 76 -4.48 -1.96 -14.61
CA GLN A 76 -5.13 -1.56 -15.86
C GLN A 76 -6.32 -0.63 -15.57
N GLN A 77 -7.20 -1.00 -14.63
CA GLN A 77 -8.34 -0.17 -14.23
C GLN A 77 -7.89 1.21 -13.71
N LEU A 78 -6.80 1.27 -12.94
CA LEU A 78 -6.24 2.53 -12.44
C LEU A 78 -5.70 3.39 -13.59
N SER A 79 -5.01 2.79 -14.56
CA SER A 79 -4.53 3.48 -15.77
C SER A 79 -5.69 4.06 -16.59
N ASP A 80 -6.73 3.28 -16.85
CA ASP A 80 -7.91 3.72 -17.60
C ASP A 80 -8.65 4.86 -16.88
N THR A 81 -8.77 4.75 -15.55
CA THR A 81 -9.38 5.80 -14.72
C THR A 81 -8.54 7.08 -14.75
N SER A 82 -7.21 6.97 -14.69
CA SER A 82 -6.29 8.11 -14.81
C SER A 82 -6.42 8.81 -16.17
N LEU A 83 -6.57 8.05 -17.26
CA LEU A 83 -6.79 8.61 -18.60
C LEU A 83 -8.13 9.33 -18.71
N LYS A 84 -9.21 8.70 -18.23
CA LYS A 84 -10.56 9.32 -18.20
C LYS A 84 -10.57 10.61 -17.38
N LEU A 85 -9.94 10.59 -16.19
CA LEU A 85 -9.80 11.79 -15.37
C LEU A 85 -9.06 12.88 -16.15
N SER A 86 -7.90 12.58 -16.73
CA SER A 86 -7.14 13.55 -17.53
C SER A 86 -7.98 14.17 -18.66
N GLN A 87 -8.78 13.35 -19.36
CA GLN A 87 -9.69 13.84 -20.41
C GLN A 87 -10.75 14.80 -19.86
N ILE A 88 -11.37 14.48 -18.72
CA ILE A 88 -12.34 15.35 -18.05
C ILE A 88 -11.66 16.67 -17.64
N LEU A 89 -10.45 16.62 -17.07
CA LEU A 89 -9.70 17.82 -16.67
C LEU A 89 -9.30 18.70 -17.85
N LEU A 90 -9.00 18.09 -19.01
CA LEU A 90 -8.72 18.83 -20.24
C LEU A 90 -9.97 19.53 -20.78
N GLN A 91 -11.11 18.83 -20.84
CA GLN A 91 -12.37 19.39 -21.33
C GLN A 91 -12.85 20.58 -20.48
N SER A 92 -12.71 20.45 -19.16
CA SER A 92 -13.11 21.50 -18.21
C SER A 92 -12.17 22.71 -18.20
N ASN A 93 -10.92 22.58 -18.66
CA ASN A 93 -9.99 23.70 -18.84
C ASN A 93 -10.14 24.42 -20.20
N GLN A 94 -11.04 23.98 -21.10
CA GLN A 94 -11.25 24.63 -22.41
C GLN A 94 -11.85 26.05 -22.32
N SER A 95 -12.29 26.48 -21.13
CA SER A 95 -12.83 27.83 -20.87
C SER A 95 -11.77 28.93 -20.78
N GLY A 96 -10.50 28.66 -21.12
CA GLY A 96 -9.47 29.68 -21.33
C GLY A 96 -8.61 30.03 -20.11
N GLU A 97 -8.81 29.37 -18.96
CA GLU A 97 -7.92 29.50 -17.81
C GLU A 97 -7.22 28.17 -17.54
N ASN A 98 -5.88 28.20 -17.52
CA ASN A 98 -5.04 27.08 -17.14
C ASN A 98 -5.15 26.85 -15.61
N ARG A 99 -6.10 26.02 -15.19
CA ARG A 99 -6.35 25.71 -13.77
C ARG A 99 -5.87 24.31 -13.40
N MET A 100 -5.32 24.21 -12.19
CA MET A 100 -5.06 22.97 -11.47
C MET A 100 -6.28 22.64 -10.61
N TYR A 101 -6.57 21.35 -10.49
CA TYR A 101 -7.61 20.86 -9.60
C TYR A 101 -7.02 20.72 -8.21
N LEU A 102 -7.56 21.48 -7.27
CA LEU A 102 -7.09 21.55 -5.90
C LEU A 102 -8.16 20.99 -4.97
N ALA A 103 -7.76 20.09 -4.08
CA ALA A 103 -8.60 19.56 -3.02
C ALA A 103 -7.84 19.57 -1.70
N VAL A 104 -8.58 19.74 -0.60
CA VAL A 104 -8.01 19.79 0.75
C VAL A 104 -8.75 18.76 1.60
N PHE A 105 -7.98 17.91 2.27
CA PHE A 105 -8.49 16.92 3.19
C PHE A 105 -7.88 17.13 4.58
N PRO A 106 -8.66 17.13 5.66
CA PRO A 106 -10.12 16.98 5.68
C PRO A 106 -10.87 18.22 5.16
N SER A 107 -12.00 18.00 4.47
CA SER A 107 -12.85 19.06 3.89
C SER A 107 -14.01 19.50 4.79
N THR A 108 -13.86 19.28 6.11
CA THR A 108 -14.78 19.48 7.25
C THR A 108 -16.03 18.61 7.40
N SER A 109 -16.12 17.99 8.58
CA SER A 109 -17.34 17.62 9.35
C SER A 109 -16.97 16.92 10.67
N GLY A 110 -15.91 17.37 11.33
CA GLY A 110 -15.44 16.75 12.57
C GLY A 110 -14.89 17.79 13.53
N ILE A 111 -15.22 17.66 14.81
CA ILE A 111 -14.63 18.43 15.89
C ILE A 111 -13.20 17.93 16.08
N ILE A 112 -12.22 18.77 15.80
CA ILE A 112 -10.80 18.42 15.98
C ILE A 112 -10.29 19.06 17.27
N SER A 113 -9.56 18.31 18.09
CA SER A 113 -9.07 18.81 19.38
C SER A 113 -7.99 19.88 19.19
N CYS A 114 -8.13 20.99 19.90
CA CYS A 114 -7.13 22.07 19.93
C CYS A 114 -5.74 21.64 20.44
N SER A 115 -5.66 20.51 21.17
CA SER A 115 -4.42 20.04 21.80
C SER A 115 -3.54 19.14 20.93
N SER A 116 -3.98 18.78 19.74
CA SER A 116 -3.25 17.87 18.84
C SER A 116 -2.95 18.52 17.49
N PRO A 117 -1.75 18.29 16.91
CA PRO A 117 -1.48 18.72 15.54
C PRO A 117 -2.44 18.01 14.57
N ILE A 118 -3.03 18.79 13.68
CA ILE A 118 -3.96 18.35 12.64
C ILE A 118 -3.18 18.17 11.34
N GLU A 119 -3.33 17.02 10.70
CA GLU A 119 -2.76 16.78 9.38
C GLU A 119 -3.74 17.21 8.30
N ILE A 120 -3.34 18.20 7.50
CA ILE A 120 -4.03 18.61 6.27
C ILE A 120 -3.24 18.09 5.07
N HIS A 121 -3.94 17.39 4.20
CA HIS A 121 -3.46 16.99 2.89
C HIS A 121 -3.99 17.95 1.83
N VAL A 122 -3.07 18.54 1.09
CA VAL A 122 -3.39 19.34 -0.09
C VAL A 122 -3.08 18.51 -1.32
N VAL A 123 -4.11 18.20 -2.10
CA VAL A 123 -4.04 17.38 -3.28
C VAL A 123 -4.20 18.26 -4.51
N LEU A 124 -3.24 18.17 -5.42
CA LEU A 124 -3.19 18.90 -6.67
C LEU A 124 -3.17 17.92 -7.83
N ASN A 125 -4.05 18.14 -8.80
CA ASN A 125 -4.12 17.38 -10.04
C ASN A 125 -4.09 18.32 -11.24
N THR A 126 -3.20 18.06 -12.18
CA THR A 126 -2.91 18.94 -13.30
C THR A 126 -3.19 18.21 -14.62
N PRO A 127 -3.81 18.87 -15.60
CA PRO A 127 -4.08 18.24 -16.90
C PRO A 127 -2.80 17.88 -17.68
N TYR A 128 -1.74 18.65 -17.46
CA TYR A 128 -0.43 18.53 -18.11
C TYR A 128 0.66 18.26 -17.07
N ASP A 129 1.80 17.74 -17.53
CA ASP A 129 2.97 17.50 -16.68
C ASP A 129 3.58 18.86 -16.28
N ILE A 130 3.75 19.11 -14.98
CA ILE A 130 4.27 20.39 -14.47
C ILE A 130 5.63 20.17 -13.79
N GLN A 131 6.65 20.90 -14.25
CA GLN A 131 7.94 21.01 -13.57
C GLN A 131 8.42 22.47 -13.53
N PRO A 132 8.89 22.97 -12.37
CA PRO A 132 8.94 22.31 -11.05
C PRO A 132 7.55 22.13 -10.43
N ALA A 133 7.45 21.30 -9.39
CA ALA A 133 6.19 21.10 -8.68
C ALA A 133 5.63 22.45 -8.16
N PRO A 134 4.29 22.61 -8.09
CA PRO A 134 3.69 23.89 -7.69
C PRO A 134 4.09 24.30 -6.27
N ASP A 135 4.27 25.60 -6.06
CA ASP A 135 4.38 26.16 -4.71
C ASP A 135 2.98 26.29 -4.12
N ILE A 136 2.86 26.05 -2.81
CA ILE A 136 1.61 26.21 -2.08
C ILE A 136 1.73 27.38 -1.14
N LYS A 137 0.73 28.25 -1.15
CA LYS A 137 0.55 29.35 -0.22
C LYS A 137 -0.75 29.13 0.55
N LEU A 138 -0.64 29.07 1.87
CA LEU A 138 -1.78 29.06 2.78
C LEU A 138 -1.99 30.48 3.32
N ILE A 139 -3.21 31.00 3.15
CA ILE A 139 -3.61 32.36 3.51
C ILE A 139 -4.67 32.27 4.61
N THR A 140 -4.45 32.99 5.70
CA THR A 140 -5.32 32.95 6.88
C THR A 140 -5.56 34.35 7.44
N LYS A 141 -6.71 34.57 8.09
CA LYS A 141 -7.06 35.84 8.74
C LYS A 141 -6.36 36.02 10.10
N GLU A 142 -6.18 34.91 10.82
CA GLU A 142 -5.54 34.88 12.13
C GLU A 142 -4.25 34.07 12.09
N ARG A 143 -3.29 34.42 12.96
CA ARG A 143 -2.04 33.67 13.07
C ARG A 143 -2.28 32.32 13.76
N TRP A 144 -1.89 31.24 13.09
CA TRP A 144 -1.90 29.90 13.68
C TRP A 144 -0.65 29.65 14.53
N LYS A 145 -0.67 28.63 15.39
CA LYS A 145 0.39 28.36 16.36
C LYS A 145 1.65 27.86 15.71
N SER A 146 1.54 26.74 15.01
CA SER A 146 2.63 26.18 14.25
C SER A 146 2.07 25.56 12.98
N ILE A 147 2.81 25.73 11.88
CA ILE A 147 2.55 25.05 10.62
C ILE A 147 3.85 24.39 10.25
N LYS A 148 3.81 23.07 10.05
CA LYS A 148 4.95 22.29 9.60
C LYS A 148 4.64 21.66 8.26
N ALA A 149 5.60 21.71 7.35
CA ALA A 149 5.54 20.99 6.09
C ALA A 149 6.75 20.05 6.05
N ASP A 150 6.50 18.75 5.92
CA ASP A 150 7.57 17.72 5.91
C ASP A 150 8.52 17.84 7.12
N GLY A 151 7.95 18.09 8.31
CA GLY A 151 8.68 18.28 9.57
C GLY A 151 9.31 19.67 9.79
N ASN A 152 9.40 20.52 8.75
CA ASN A 152 9.99 21.85 8.85
C ASN A 152 8.95 22.91 9.19
N ILE A 153 9.27 23.81 10.13
CA ILE A 153 8.38 24.92 10.52
C ILE A 153 8.32 25.96 9.40
N VAL A 154 7.11 26.27 8.95
CA VAL A 154 6.82 27.31 7.95
C VAL A 154 6.53 28.61 8.67
N LEU A 155 7.35 29.63 8.40
CA LEU A 155 7.20 30.94 9.04
C LEU A 155 6.15 31.79 8.30
N PRO A 156 5.26 32.49 9.04
CA PRO A 156 4.29 33.38 8.43
C PRO A 156 4.95 34.66 7.90
N SER A 157 4.56 35.07 6.71
CA SER A 157 4.68 36.45 6.22
C SER A 157 3.36 37.18 6.49
N ARG A 158 3.41 38.48 6.81
CA ARG A 158 2.21 39.30 7.00
C ARG A 158 2.06 40.26 5.84
N TYR A 159 0.95 40.17 5.12
CA TYR A 159 0.63 41.04 3.99
C TYR A 159 -0.86 41.42 4.03
N ALA A 160 -1.18 42.70 3.83
CA ALA A 160 -2.56 43.20 3.77
C ALA A 160 -3.51 42.69 4.89
N ASN A 161 -3.04 42.64 6.14
CA ASN A 161 -3.77 42.09 7.30
C ASN A 161 -4.11 40.59 7.25
N GLN A 162 -3.42 39.83 6.42
CA GLN A 162 -3.50 38.37 6.35
C GLN A 162 -2.13 37.76 6.67
N PHE A 163 -2.15 36.50 7.11
CA PHE A 163 -0.95 35.69 7.31
C PHE A 163 -0.81 34.71 6.16
N GLU A 164 0.33 34.81 5.45
CA GLU A 164 0.71 33.97 4.33
C GLU A 164 1.80 32.99 4.75
N TYR A 165 1.57 31.71 4.54
CA TYR A 165 2.53 30.64 4.79
C TYR A 165 2.89 29.98 3.46
N THR A 166 4.11 30.25 2.99
CA THR A 166 4.58 29.73 1.70
C THR A 166 5.36 28.45 1.88
N VAL A 167 4.88 27.38 1.27
CA VAL A 167 5.50 26.07 1.17
C VAL A 167 6.07 25.92 -0.23
N SER A 168 7.37 26.19 -0.34
CA SER A 168 8.07 26.08 -1.62
C SER A 168 8.39 24.63 -1.96
N SER A 169 8.08 24.22 -3.19
CA SER A 169 8.34 22.87 -3.71
C SER A 169 9.82 22.48 -3.67
N SER A 170 10.73 23.47 -3.71
CA SER A 170 12.17 23.26 -3.55
C SER A 170 12.59 22.76 -2.16
N ARG A 171 11.72 22.89 -1.14
CA ARG A 171 12.03 22.60 0.26
C ARG A 171 11.18 21.49 0.86
N THR A 172 10.22 20.95 0.11
CA THR A 172 9.28 19.92 0.59
C THR A 172 9.14 18.81 -0.42
N ARG A 173 9.19 17.57 0.05
CA ARG A 173 8.88 16.41 -0.78
C ARG A 173 7.36 16.34 -0.98
N SER A 174 6.87 16.81 -2.13
CA SER A 174 5.53 16.41 -2.56
C SER A 174 5.57 14.96 -3.04
N LEU A 175 4.58 14.17 -2.64
CA LEU A 175 4.38 12.85 -3.25
C LEU A 175 3.92 13.08 -4.68
N GLN A 176 4.79 12.74 -5.63
CA GLN A 176 4.60 12.95 -7.05
C GLN A 176 4.33 11.61 -7.74
N ASN A 177 3.38 11.60 -8.67
CA ASN A 177 3.28 10.50 -9.63
C ASN A 177 4.41 10.62 -10.68
N HIS A 178 4.80 9.50 -11.31
CA HIS A 178 5.80 9.44 -12.38
C HIS A 178 5.58 10.43 -13.54
N LEU A 179 4.33 10.87 -13.73
CA LEU A 179 3.93 11.81 -14.77
C LEU A 179 3.93 13.29 -14.31
N ASN A 180 4.29 13.61 -13.07
CA ASN A 180 4.25 14.98 -12.53
C ASN A 180 2.90 15.71 -12.75
N LYS A 181 1.81 14.94 -12.68
CA LYS A 181 0.44 15.46 -12.77
C LYS A 181 -0.29 15.52 -11.44
N TYR A 182 0.18 14.74 -10.48
CA TYR A 182 -0.47 14.56 -9.19
C TYR A 182 0.53 14.85 -8.09
N PHE A 183 0.18 15.81 -7.23
CA PHE A 183 1.03 16.27 -6.14
C PHE A 183 0.25 16.25 -4.84
N VAL A 184 0.81 15.63 -3.80
CA VAL A 184 0.23 15.66 -2.45
C VAL A 184 1.21 16.32 -1.50
N TYR A 185 0.71 17.30 -0.75
CA TYR A 185 1.45 18.01 0.28
C TYR A 185 0.83 17.72 1.63
N LYS A 186 1.70 17.43 2.61
CA LYS A 186 1.34 17.18 3.99
C LYS A 186 1.68 18.39 4.84
N LEU A 187 0.67 18.98 5.47
CA LEU A 187 0.80 20.11 6.38
C LEU A 187 0.31 19.68 7.78
N GLU A 188 1.17 19.81 8.78
CA GLU A 188 0.79 19.61 10.17
C GLU A 188 0.55 20.98 10.81
N ILE A 189 -0.65 21.19 11.33
CA ILE A 189 -1.10 22.49 11.82
C ILE A 189 -1.54 22.38 13.27
N GLU A 190 -1.14 23.36 14.05
CA GLU A 190 -1.53 23.49 15.44
C GLU A 190 -2.22 24.84 15.66
N PHE A 191 -3.28 24.83 16.47
CA PHE A 191 -4.12 26.00 16.75
C PHE A 191 -3.87 26.51 18.18
N HIS A 192 -4.07 27.82 18.40
CA HIS A 192 -3.93 28.44 19.71
C HIS A 192 -5.18 28.34 20.58
N LYS A 193 -6.35 28.26 19.94
CA LYS A 193 -7.67 28.32 20.56
C LYS A 193 -8.66 27.47 19.77
N ALA A 194 -9.70 27.02 20.46
CA ALA A 194 -10.90 26.49 19.81
C ALA A 194 -11.60 27.59 19.00
N GLY A 195 -12.23 27.20 17.89
CA GLY A 195 -12.97 28.08 17.01
C GLY A 195 -13.00 27.58 15.57
N VAL A 196 -13.68 28.35 14.72
CA VAL A 196 -13.74 28.12 13.27
C VAL A 196 -12.65 28.95 12.60
N PHE A 197 -11.73 28.28 11.90
CA PHE A 197 -10.62 28.90 11.19
C PHE A 197 -10.84 28.78 9.68
N GLU A 198 -11.13 29.91 9.04
CA GLU A 198 -11.19 30.01 7.58
C GLU A 198 -9.78 30.18 7.00
N PHE A 199 -9.51 29.47 5.91
CA PHE A 199 -8.25 29.58 5.19
C PHE A 199 -8.45 29.41 3.68
N ILE A 200 -7.52 29.99 2.93
CA ILE A 200 -7.45 29.87 1.48
C ILE A 200 -6.13 29.20 1.15
N ILE A 201 -6.16 28.19 0.29
CA ILE A 201 -4.97 27.60 -0.27
C ILE A 201 -4.86 28.04 -1.73
N GLU A 202 -3.73 28.65 -2.06
CA GLU A 202 -3.33 29.01 -3.40
C GLU A 202 -2.18 28.11 -3.83
N ALA A 203 -2.35 27.41 -4.94
CA ALA A 203 -1.28 26.68 -5.62
C ALA A 203 -0.86 27.45 -6.86
N LYS A 204 0.45 27.67 -6.99
CA LYS A 204 1.04 28.42 -8.09
C LYS A 204 2.18 27.66 -8.74
N SER A 205 2.08 27.53 -10.06
CA SER A 205 3.19 27.17 -10.94
C SER A 205 3.39 28.29 -11.97
N HIS A 206 4.38 28.17 -12.86
CA HIS A 206 4.73 29.19 -13.84
C HIS A 206 3.51 29.65 -14.66
N ASP A 207 2.72 28.70 -15.14
CA ASP A 207 1.59 28.94 -16.05
C ASP A 207 0.22 28.66 -15.44
N PHE A 208 0.18 28.27 -14.16
CA PHE A 208 -1.05 27.80 -13.50
C PHE A 208 -1.23 28.43 -12.13
N ILE A 209 -2.44 28.90 -11.85
CA ILE A 209 -2.84 29.42 -10.54
C ILE A 209 -4.18 28.79 -10.18
N SER A 210 -4.31 28.28 -8.95
CA SER A 210 -5.57 27.71 -8.47
C SER A 210 -5.76 27.98 -7.00
N THR A 211 -6.99 28.31 -6.63
CA THR A 211 -7.34 28.69 -5.27
C THR A 211 -8.53 27.87 -4.78
N ILE A 212 -8.49 27.49 -3.51
CA ILE A 212 -9.63 26.88 -2.81
C ILE A 212 -9.77 27.55 -1.45
N SER A 213 -11.01 27.80 -1.05
CA SER A 213 -11.34 28.27 0.30
C SER A 213 -11.92 27.12 1.09
N ASN A 214 -11.50 26.97 2.33
CA ASN A 214 -12.02 25.96 3.24
C ASN A 214 -12.02 26.50 4.68
N ASN A 215 -12.69 25.80 5.59
CA ASN A 215 -12.67 26.10 7.01
C ASN A 215 -12.24 24.84 7.79
N ILE A 216 -11.84 25.00 9.04
CA ILE A 216 -11.65 23.93 10.01
C ILE A 216 -12.29 24.35 11.33
N GLU A 217 -13.08 23.46 11.93
CA GLU A 217 -13.66 23.65 13.25
C GLU A 217 -12.81 22.90 14.30
N VAL A 218 -12.30 23.66 15.27
CA VAL A 218 -11.48 23.16 16.38
C VAL A 218 -12.24 23.34 17.68
N ALA A 219 -12.34 22.30 18.51
CA ALA A 219 -12.89 22.38 19.87
C ALA A 219 -11.85 22.10 20.96
#